data_AF-A0A2G9TQT8-F1
#
_entry.id   AF-A0A2G9TQT8-F1
#
_cell.length_a   1.000
_cell.length_b   1.000
_cell.length_c   1.000
_cell.angle_alpha   90.00
_cell.angle_beta   90.00
_cell.angle_gamma   90.00
#
_symmetry.space_group_name_H-M   'P 1'
#
loop_
_entity.id
_entity.type
_entity.pdbx_description
1 polymer ?
#
loop_
_entity_poly.entity_id
_entity_poly.type
_entity_poly.pdbx_seq_one_letter_code
_entity_poly.pdbx_strand_id
1 'polypeptide(L)'
;MIRPLVENIPSMFVATEYIQEMLALPNMKRRIFAVCLMAEVGRKYRLPESAASLNMVIDTLNSLLKFTQMPGNHALFTAITPSLGHIVPVFPQLAPLVSALMLRISSVTRAQLAMNCLDARPQGSRERRLANAVERVLSSRVFITD
;
A
#
# COMPACT_ATOMS: atom_id res chain seq x y z
N MET A 1 -6.67 7.30 12.35
CA MET A 1 -8.14 7.35 12.52
C MET A 1 -8.87 6.09 12.03
N ILE A 2 -8.35 5.30 11.08
CA ILE A 2 -9.06 4.09 10.57
C ILE A 2 -9.13 2.96 11.60
N ARG A 3 -8.05 2.70 12.35
CA ARG A 3 -8.02 1.60 13.33
C ARG A 3 -9.10 1.73 14.43
N PRO A 4 -9.27 2.88 15.11
CA PRO A 4 -10.37 3.05 16.06
C PRO A 4 -11.76 2.86 15.44
N LEU A 5 -11.97 3.27 14.18
CA LEU A 5 -13.24 3.06 13.47
C LEU A 5 -13.53 1.55 13.33
N VAL A 6 -12.55 0.80 12.82
CA VAL A 6 -12.69 -0.64 12.62
C VAL A 6 -12.86 -1.37 13.95
N GLU A 7 -12.18 -0.95 15.01
CA GLU A 7 -12.29 -1.56 16.34
C GLU A 7 -13.68 -1.33 16.96
N ASN A 8 -14.23 -0.12 16.88
CA ASN A 8 -15.49 0.25 17.53
C ASN A 8 -16.76 -0.13 16.75
N ILE A 9 -16.67 -0.46 15.46
CA ILE A 9 -17.82 -0.88 14.65
C ILE A 9 -17.73 -2.40 14.39
N PRO A 10 -18.59 -3.23 15.02
CA PRO A 10 -18.56 -4.69 14.85
C PRO A 10 -18.89 -5.17 13.43
N SER A 11 -19.73 -4.44 12.70
CA SER A 11 -20.16 -4.77 11.33
C SER A 11 -19.23 -4.23 10.24
N MET A 12 -18.04 -3.73 10.58
CA MET A 12 -17.16 -3.08 9.60
C MET A 12 -16.63 -4.02 8.51
N PHE A 13 -16.72 -5.34 8.70
CA PHE A 13 -16.37 -6.33 7.67
C PHE A 13 -17.21 -6.17 6.38
N VAL A 14 -18.45 -5.67 6.48
CA VAL A 14 -19.33 -5.40 5.34
C VAL A 14 -18.72 -4.37 4.38
N ALA A 15 -17.86 -3.48 4.88
CA ALA A 15 -17.20 -2.48 4.04
C ALA A 15 -16.30 -3.08 2.94
N THR A 16 -15.92 -4.36 3.08
CA THR A 16 -15.14 -5.12 2.09
C THR A 16 -15.82 -5.15 0.71
N GLU A 17 -17.16 -5.18 0.68
CA GLU A 17 -17.96 -5.24 -0.55
C GLU A 17 -17.78 -3.98 -1.43
N TYR A 18 -17.44 -2.84 -0.81
CA TYR A 18 -17.30 -1.55 -1.50
C TYR A 18 -15.85 -1.21 -1.87
N ILE A 19 -14.88 -2.05 -1.47
CA ILE A 19 -13.45 -1.74 -1.66
C ILE A 19 -13.10 -1.60 -3.14
N GLN A 20 -13.61 -2.50 -3.99
CA GLN A 20 -13.36 -2.45 -5.43
C GLN A 20 -13.91 -1.15 -6.05
N GLU A 21 -15.13 -0.77 -5.67
CA GLU A 21 -15.75 0.48 -6.12
C GLU A 21 -14.91 1.70 -5.69
N MET A 22 -14.51 1.76 -4.42
CA MET A 22 -13.68 2.85 -3.92
C MET A 22 -12.32 2.97 -4.62
N LEU A 23 -11.73 1.84 -5.01
CA LEU A 23 -10.47 1.81 -5.76
C LEU A 23 -10.63 2.28 -7.21
N ALA A 24 -11.77 1.99 -7.83
CA ALA A 24 -12.08 2.41 -9.21
C ALA A 24 -12.27 3.93 -9.34
N LEU A 25 -12.73 4.60 -8.28
CA LEU A 25 -12.94 6.05 -8.29
C LEU A 25 -11.64 6.82 -8.61
N PRO A 26 -11.72 7.96 -9.33
CA PRO A 26 -10.54 8.79 -9.64
C PRO A 26 -10.01 9.57 -8.43
N ASN A 27 -10.65 9.44 -7.26
CA ASN A 27 -10.31 10.18 -6.05
C ASN A 27 -9.21 9.49 -5.25
N MET A 28 -8.05 10.15 -5.15
CA MET A 28 -6.88 9.60 -4.47
C MET A 28 -7.10 9.32 -2.97
N LYS A 29 -7.80 10.22 -2.27
CA LYS A 29 -8.08 10.04 -0.83
C LYS A 29 -8.95 8.81 -0.59
N ARG A 30 -9.90 8.53 -1.49
CA ARG A 30 -10.75 7.33 -1.42
C ARG A 30 -9.96 6.06 -1.68
N ARG A 31 -9.03 6.07 -2.64
CA ARG A 31 -8.12 4.93 -2.89
C ARG A 31 -7.24 4.63 -1.68
N ILE A 32 -6.61 5.67 -1.11
CA ILE A 32 -5.80 5.53 0.12
C ILE A 32 -6.65 4.97 1.25
N PHE A 33 -7.85 5.52 1.46
CA PHE A 33 -8.77 5.05 2.49
C PHE A 33 -9.14 3.58 2.29
N ALA A 34 -9.49 3.16 1.07
CA ALA A 34 -9.85 1.78 0.75
C ALA A 34 -8.73 0.79 1.11
N VAL A 35 -7.49 1.08 0.71
CA VAL A 35 -6.34 0.20 1.02
C VAL A 35 -6.11 0.10 2.53
N CYS A 36 -6.09 1.25 3.22
CA CYS A 36 -5.86 1.27 4.67
C CYS A 36 -7.02 0.63 5.45
N LEU A 37 -8.27 0.82 5.01
CA LEU A 37 -9.44 0.17 5.58
C LEU A 37 -9.37 -1.34 5.41
N MET A 38 -9.06 -1.82 4.21
CA MET A 38 -8.96 -3.25 3.93
C MET A 38 -7.87 -3.92 4.77
N ALA A 39 -6.73 -3.26 4.97
CA ALA A 39 -5.66 -3.77 5.84
C ALA A 39 -6.13 -3.90 7.32
N GLU A 40 -6.87 -2.90 7.83
CA GLU A 40 -7.40 -2.95 9.21
C GLU A 40 -8.56 -3.94 9.38
N VAL A 41 -9.45 -4.05 8.39
CA VAL A 41 -10.51 -5.07 8.36
C VAL A 41 -9.87 -6.46 8.33
N GLY A 42 -8.90 -6.68 7.45
CA GLY A 42 -8.13 -7.92 7.40
C GLY A 42 -7.49 -8.27 8.74
N ARG A 43 -6.86 -7.28 9.40
CA ARG A 43 -6.26 -7.45 10.73
C ARG A 43 -7.28 -7.82 11.81
N LYS A 44 -8.45 -7.17 11.83
CA LYS A 44 -9.48 -7.40 12.86
C LYS A 44 -10.19 -8.73 12.67
N TYR A 45 -10.66 -9.03 11.46
CA TYR A 45 -11.58 -10.15 11.22
C TYR A 45 -10.90 -11.42 10.71
N ARG A 46 -9.76 -11.31 10.01
CA ARG A 46 -8.98 -12.46 9.50
C ARG A 46 -9.79 -13.48 8.68
N LEU A 47 -10.78 -13.01 7.93
CA LEU A 47 -11.65 -13.87 7.13
C LEU A 47 -10.98 -14.30 5.82
N PRO A 48 -11.28 -15.50 5.28
CA PRO A 48 -10.83 -15.92 3.95
C PRO A 48 -11.20 -14.92 2.84
N GLU A 49 -12.40 -14.36 2.92
CA GLU A 49 -12.90 -13.34 1.99
C GLU A 49 -12.06 -12.07 2.06
N SER A 50 -11.59 -11.69 3.26
CA SER A 50 -10.68 -10.56 3.43
C SER A 50 -9.33 -10.80 2.74
N ALA A 51 -8.82 -12.04 2.74
CA ALA A 51 -7.60 -12.38 2.01
C ALA A 51 -7.81 -12.28 0.49
N ALA A 52 -8.94 -12.74 -0.02
CA ALA A 52 -9.31 -12.61 -1.44
C ALA A 52 -9.44 -11.14 -1.86
N SER A 53 -10.10 -10.31 -1.06
CA SER A 53 -10.21 -8.87 -1.32
C SER A 53 -8.86 -8.17 -1.25
N LEU A 54 -7.98 -8.53 -0.31
CA LEU A 54 -6.61 -8.01 -0.25
C LEU A 54 -5.79 -8.38 -1.48
N ASN A 55 -5.94 -9.61 -2.00
CA ASN A 55 -5.31 -10.02 -3.26
C ASN A 55 -5.75 -9.11 -4.43
N MET A 56 -7.06 -8.89 -4.58
CA MET A 56 -7.61 -7.96 -5.57
C MET A 56 -7.10 -6.52 -5.38
N VAL A 57 -6.97 -6.04 -4.14
CA VAL A 57 -6.35 -4.74 -3.85
C VAL A 57 -4.91 -4.69 -4.35
N ILE A 58 -4.10 -5.72 -4.09
CA ILE A 58 -2.71 -5.81 -4.55
C ILE A 58 -2.63 -5.80 -6.08
N ASP A 59 -3.51 -6.51 -6.78
CA ASP A 59 -3.58 -6.52 -8.25
C ASP A 59 -3.95 -5.14 -8.83
N THR A 60 -4.90 -4.46 -8.19
CA THR A 60 -5.29 -3.09 -8.57
C THR A 60 -4.13 -2.12 -8.36
N LEU A 61 -3.41 -2.23 -7.23
CA LEU A 61 -2.22 -1.42 -6.96
C LEU A 61 -1.09 -1.68 -7.96
N ASN A 62 -0.85 -2.93 -8.35
CA ASN A 62 0.09 -3.27 -9.42
C ASN A 62 -0.29 -2.62 -10.75
N SER A 63 -1.57 -2.56 -11.06
CA SER A 63 -2.08 -1.89 -12.27
C SER A 63 -1.88 -0.38 -12.20
N LEU A 64 -2.21 0.25 -11.06
CA LEU A 64 -1.95 1.68 -10.84
C LEU A 64 -0.45 2.03 -10.88
N LEU A 65 0.41 1.11 -10.44
CA LEU A 65 1.86 1.29 -10.46
C LEU A 65 2.40 1.51 -11.88
N LYS A 66 1.78 0.92 -12.91
CA LYS A 66 2.17 1.10 -14.32
C LYS A 66 2.05 2.55 -14.78
N PHE A 67 1.22 3.36 -14.10
CA PHE A 67 0.98 4.77 -14.42
C PHE A 67 1.68 5.74 -13.47
N THR A 68 2.68 5.29 -12.71
CA THR A 68 3.41 6.03 -11.65
C THR A 68 4.16 7.27 -12.09
N GLN A 69 4.28 7.56 -13.38
CA GLN A 69 4.84 8.83 -13.84
C GLN A 69 3.95 10.04 -13.48
N MET A 70 2.73 9.81 -12.99
CA MET A 70 1.83 10.85 -12.51
C MET A 70 2.12 11.23 -11.04
N PRO A 71 2.31 12.53 -10.71
CA PRO A 71 2.65 13.00 -9.36
C PRO A 71 1.68 12.58 -8.23
N GLY A 72 0.44 12.20 -8.58
CA GLY A 72 -0.55 11.72 -7.63
C GLY A 72 -0.28 10.30 -7.13
N ASN A 73 0.37 9.46 -7.94
CA ASN A 73 0.63 8.07 -7.58
C ASN A 73 1.71 7.94 -6.50
N HIS A 74 2.70 8.84 -6.45
CA HIS A 74 3.67 8.86 -5.35
C HIS A 74 3.00 9.10 -4.00
N ALA A 75 2.02 10.01 -3.95
CA ALA A 75 1.28 10.30 -2.73
C ALA A 75 0.46 9.09 -2.26
N LEU A 76 -0.16 8.36 -3.20
CA LEU A 76 -0.85 7.10 -2.93
C LEU A 76 0.08 6.09 -2.29
N PHE A 77 1.15 5.73 -3.00
CA PHE A 77 2.06 4.67 -2.57
C PHE A 77 2.73 5.02 -1.24
N THR A 78 3.12 6.29 -1.03
CA THR A 78 3.70 6.73 0.24
C THR A 78 2.74 6.53 1.40
N ALA A 79 1.46 6.86 1.21
CA ALA A 79 0.45 6.76 2.25
C ALA A 79 0.08 5.31 2.60
N ILE A 80 0.06 4.40 1.61
CA ILE A 80 -0.38 3.01 1.81
C ILE A 80 0.75 2.04 2.18
N THR A 81 2.02 2.40 1.95
CA THR A 81 3.18 1.55 2.26
C THR A 81 3.16 0.97 3.69
N PRO A 82 2.83 1.73 4.75
CA PRO A 82 2.70 1.15 6.10
C PRO A 82 1.63 0.06 6.17
N SER A 83 0.44 0.31 5.58
CA SER A 83 -0.68 -0.65 5.54
C SER A 83 -0.32 -1.93 4.80
N LEU A 84 0.39 -1.84 3.68
CA LEU A 84 0.91 -3.01 2.95
C LEU A 84 1.86 -3.84 3.84
N GLY A 85 2.70 -3.19 4.62
CA GLY A 85 3.55 -3.86 5.60
C GLY A 85 2.74 -4.69 6.60
N HIS A 86 1.60 -4.18 7.08
CA HIS A 86 0.76 -4.87 8.05
C HIS A 86 -0.03 -6.07 7.49
N ILE A 87 -0.12 -6.23 6.17
CA ILE A 87 -0.82 -7.37 5.56
C ILE A 87 -0.09 -8.68 5.87
N VAL A 88 1.25 -8.71 5.75
CA VAL A 88 2.03 -9.95 5.84
C VAL A 88 1.90 -10.67 7.18
N PRO A 89 2.00 -9.99 8.35
CA PRO A 89 1.79 -10.65 9.64
C PRO A 89 0.35 -11.15 9.86
N VAL A 90 -0.62 -10.66 9.09
CA VAL A 90 -2.03 -11.06 9.19
C VAL A 90 -2.34 -12.21 8.23
N PHE A 91 -1.83 -12.13 7.00
CA PHE A 91 -2.01 -13.11 5.94
C PHE A 91 -0.65 -13.47 5.33
N PRO A 92 0.11 -14.39 5.95
CA PRO A 92 1.43 -14.78 5.46
C PRO A 92 1.45 -15.32 4.03
N GLN A 93 0.34 -15.93 3.58
CA GLN A 93 0.20 -16.41 2.20
C GLN A 93 0.27 -15.30 1.14
N LEU A 94 0.02 -14.04 1.52
CA LEU A 94 0.13 -12.88 0.62
C LEU A 94 1.54 -12.29 0.59
N ALA A 95 2.49 -12.81 1.39
CA ALA A 95 3.85 -12.28 1.48
C ALA A 95 4.57 -12.17 0.12
N PRO A 96 4.50 -13.16 -0.80
CA PRO A 96 5.16 -13.04 -2.10
C PRO A 96 4.62 -11.86 -2.93
N LEU A 97 3.30 -11.68 -2.91
CA LEU A 97 2.62 -10.63 -3.67
C LEU A 97 2.91 -9.24 -3.12
N VAL A 98 2.83 -9.08 -1.79
CA VAL A 98 3.14 -7.81 -1.11
C VAL A 98 4.62 -7.45 -1.32
N SER A 99 5.53 -8.42 -1.17
CA SER A 99 6.96 -8.19 -1.34
C SER A 99 7.30 -7.80 -2.78
N ALA A 100 6.72 -8.50 -3.77
CA ALA A 100 6.88 -8.15 -5.18
C ALA A 100 6.38 -6.74 -5.49
N LEU A 101 5.21 -6.35 -4.97
CA LEU A 101 4.68 -4.99 -5.13
C LEU A 101 5.62 -3.95 -4.51
N MET A 102 6.11 -4.17 -3.27
CA MET A 102 7.03 -3.26 -2.59
C MET A 102 8.35 -3.08 -3.35
N LEU A 103 8.93 -4.18 -3.83
CA LEU A 103 10.16 -4.14 -4.63
C LEU A 103 9.94 -3.37 -5.93
N ARG A 104 8.80 -3.56 -6.60
CA ARG A 104 8.45 -2.80 -7.80
C ARG A 104 8.26 -1.31 -7.52
N ILE A 105 7.57 -0.95 -6.43
CA ILE A 105 7.44 0.45 -6.00
C ILE A 105 8.83 1.06 -5.79
N SER A 106 9.71 0.35 -5.06
CA SER A 106 11.08 0.82 -4.81
C SER A 106 11.88 1.03 -6.09
N SER A 107 11.83 0.05 -7.02
CA SER A 107 12.54 0.10 -8.30
C SER A 107 12.09 1.29 -9.15
N VAL A 108 10.78 1.46 -9.36
CA VAL A 108 10.20 2.59 -10.10
C VAL A 108 10.59 3.92 -9.47
N THR A 109 10.48 4.01 -8.15
CA THR A 109 10.77 5.25 -7.42
C THR A 109 12.25 5.63 -7.51
N ARG A 110 13.16 4.65 -7.43
CA ARG A 110 14.60 4.86 -7.60
C ARG A 110 14.96 5.25 -9.04
N ALA A 111 14.32 4.64 -10.03
CA ALA A 111 14.49 5.03 -11.43
C ALA A 111 14.06 6.49 -11.66
N GLN A 112 12.91 6.90 -11.10
CA GLN A 112 12.44 8.28 -11.18
C GLN A 112 13.35 9.26 -10.43
N LEU A 113 13.89 8.87 -9.28
CA LEU A 113 14.92 9.66 -8.58
C LEU A 113 16.15 9.88 -9.44
N ALA A 114 16.68 8.82 -10.06
CA ALA A 114 17.86 8.91 -10.93
C ALA A 114 17.61 9.86 -12.11
N MET A 115 16.43 9.78 -12.73
CA MET A 115 16.01 10.70 -13.79
C MET A 115 15.92 12.15 -13.29
N ASN A 116 15.33 12.38 -12.12
CA ASN A 116 15.16 13.73 -11.56
C ASN A 116 16.47 14.34 -11.03
N CYS A 117 17.45 13.52 -10.64
CA CYS A 117 18.79 13.98 -10.24
C CYS A 117 19.57 14.59 -11.41
N LEU A 118 19.28 14.20 -12.66
CA LEU A 118 19.82 14.86 -13.85
C LEU A 118 19.26 16.28 -14.03
N ASP A 119 18.10 16.56 -13.44
CA ASP A 119 17.31 17.79 -13.61
C ASP A 119 17.50 18.82 -12.47
N ALA A 120 18.54 18.68 -11.65
CA ALA A 120 18.88 19.58 -10.53
C ALA A 120 17.75 19.83 -9.51
N ARG A 121 16.79 18.91 -9.33
CA ARG A 121 15.73 19.08 -8.30
C ARG A 121 16.19 18.60 -6.92
N PRO A 122 15.87 19.32 -5.83
CA PRO A 122 16.64 19.31 -4.60
C PRO A 122 16.18 18.26 -3.57
N GLN A 123 16.97 18.13 -2.49
CA GLN A 123 16.70 17.36 -1.29
C GLN A 123 15.23 17.52 -0.82
N GLY A 124 14.44 16.44 -0.87
CA GLY A 124 13.03 16.44 -0.41
C GLY A 124 11.98 15.95 -1.43
N SER A 125 12.41 15.44 -2.59
CA SER A 125 11.52 14.96 -3.65
C SER A 125 10.50 13.89 -3.16
N ARG A 126 9.32 13.84 -3.78
CA ARG A 126 8.24 12.89 -3.41
C ARG A 126 8.70 11.44 -3.55
N GLU A 127 9.54 11.20 -4.54
CA GLU A 127 10.17 9.91 -4.83
C GLU A 127 11.10 9.50 -3.68
N ARG A 128 11.95 10.40 -3.17
CA ARG A 128 12.85 10.06 -2.04
C ARG A 128 12.06 9.67 -0.80
N ARG A 129 10.95 10.36 -0.52
CA ARG A 129 10.06 10.02 0.59
C ARG A 129 9.45 8.62 0.43
N LEU A 130 8.99 8.30 -0.79
CA LEU A 130 8.44 6.98 -1.09
C LEU A 130 9.50 5.87 -0.97
N ALA A 131 10.70 6.08 -1.53
CA ALA A 131 11.79 5.12 -1.45
C ALA A 131 12.15 4.80 0.01
N ASN A 132 12.31 5.84 0.84
CA ASN A 132 12.62 5.69 2.25
C ASN A 132 11.49 4.99 3.03
N ALA A 133 10.22 5.25 2.69
CA ALA A 133 9.08 4.60 3.31
C ALA A 133 9.07 3.09 3.01
N VAL A 134 9.31 2.71 1.75
CA VAL A 134 9.38 1.30 1.33
C VAL A 134 10.56 0.60 2.00
N GLU A 135 11.75 1.22 1.98
CA GLU A 135 12.96 0.67 2.59
C GLU A 135 12.80 0.44 4.09
N ARG A 136 12.15 1.36 4.80
CA ARG A 136 11.84 1.18 6.23
C ARG A 136 10.97 -0.06 6.47
N VAL A 137 9.92 -0.25 5.66
CA VAL A 137 9.04 -1.42 5.81
C VAL A 137 9.78 -2.70 5.47
N LEU A 138 10.55 -2.74 4.38
CA LEU A 138 11.35 -3.91 4.00
C LEU A 138 12.41 -4.25 5.07
N SER A 139 13.12 -3.24 5.60
CA SER A 139 14.16 -3.44 6.61
C SER A 139 13.60 -3.88 7.96
N SER A 140 12.41 -3.40 8.34
CA SER A 140 11.71 -3.85 9.55
C SER A 140 11.35 -5.35 9.55
N ARG A 141 11.46 -6.01 8.40
CA ARG A 141 11.15 -7.43 8.21
C ARG A 141 12.39 -8.33 8.28
N VAL A 142 13.59 -7.77 8.17
CA VAL A 142 14.85 -8.54 8.27
C VAL A 142 15.13 -8.96 9.72
N PHE A 143 14.60 -8.23 10.72
CA PHE A 143 14.84 -8.49 12.14
C PHE A 143 13.89 -9.52 12.81
N ILE A 144 13.12 -10.32 12.05
CA ILE A 144 12.24 -11.36 12.62
C ILE A 144 12.81 -12.78 12.38
N THR A 145 14.01 -12.88 11.82
CA THR A 145 14.68 -14.17 11.52
C THR A 145 16.09 -14.25 12.08
N ASP A 146 16.25 -13.95 13.37
CA ASP A 146 17.38 -14.39 14.19
C ASP A 146 16.86 -14.96 15.52
#